data_AF-A0A7S2XGV7-F1
#
_entry.id   AF-A0A7S2XGV7-F1
#
_cell.length_a   1.000
_cell.length_b   1.000
_cell.length_c   1.000
_cell.angle_alpha   90.00
_cell.angle_beta   90.00
_cell.angle_gamma   90.00
#
_symmetry.space_group_name_H-M   'P 1'
#
loop_
_entity.id
_entity.type
_entity.pdbx_description
1 polymer ?
#
loop_
_entity_poly.entity_id
_entity_poly.type
_entity_poly.pdbx_seq_one_letter_code
_entity_poly.pdbx_strand_id
1 'polypeptide(L)'
;EVVGRFKGEATRHAPMGGKEVALRWTGAALLFVPYGVFLFPRLSSLFANVYYGQDNLELVRFRRQWLPIFASWVLLVPSIFLLTSDEKDNSILVCKIVTLYAYILLPMVVCMWRPDAKLPLDTGDFITVLLLAVPLISNYYTCILPDVILKIKDDWPAISMLQLTALNTGLIVFAGLRPLPDLGYTLCLNLQDFARILAGVILASTILLPLGYLTHSFTLPVTLFHAFPLTSGFILGLAKFCTVIILVSLPQEILFRGVIQNLLHSRFEASSAISKYTTEGGSSYELPSALNVTSYPSYSAVGQDIEDLDAECSDHKIYAKQRTYGDVHSSFFKRGVCCWFLIPTLRDWAVLFLTSIIFAIAVTDHRRWGDGCGLAFGMAMTLGIACGYTWRLTSKVTASALVHAIVLYVGLDFLGTNIDLTLAGGSPCPR
;
A
#
# COMPACT_ATOMS: atom_id res chain seq x y z
N GLU A 1 1.37 -2.85 -48.82
CA GLU A 1 1.60 -4.12 -48.09
C GLU A 1 1.68 -3.98 -46.56
N VAL A 2 2.38 -2.98 -45.99
CA VAL A 2 2.48 -2.83 -44.52
C VAL A 2 1.12 -2.56 -43.84
N VAL A 3 0.22 -1.80 -44.47
CA VAL A 3 -1.17 -1.57 -43.98
C VAL A 3 -2.07 -2.81 -44.12
N GLY A 4 -1.68 -3.77 -44.97
CA GLY A 4 -2.41 -5.03 -45.18
C GLY A 4 -2.12 -6.10 -44.11
N ARG A 5 -0.95 -6.07 -43.46
CA ARG A 5 -0.61 -7.01 -42.38
C ARG A 5 -1.23 -6.63 -41.04
N PHE A 6 -1.39 -5.34 -40.73
CA PHE A 6 -1.99 -4.91 -39.45
C PHE A 6 -3.51 -5.11 -39.37
N LYS A 7 -4.22 -5.22 -40.51
CA LYS A 7 -5.65 -5.58 -40.51
C LYS A 7 -5.92 -7.06 -40.21
N GLY A 8 -4.89 -7.92 -40.23
CA GLY A 8 -5.02 -9.36 -39.96
C GLY A 8 -5.00 -9.75 -38.47
N GLU A 9 -4.54 -8.88 -37.57
CA GLU A 9 -4.41 -9.19 -36.14
C GLU A 9 -5.60 -8.69 -35.29
N ALA A 10 -6.37 -7.71 -35.78
CA ALA A 10 -7.45 -7.09 -35.00
C ALA A 10 -8.74 -7.93 -34.88
N THR A 11 -8.82 -9.14 -35.45
CA THR A 11 -10.09 -9.90 -35.54
C THR A 11 -10.02 -11.38 -35.12
N ARG A 12 -8.99 -11.80 -34.40
CA ARG A 12 -8.89 -13.20 -33.88
C ARG A 12 -8.89 -13.34 -32.37
N HIS A 13 -9.57 -12.46 -31.65
CA HIS A 13 -10.13 -12.89 -30.37
C HIS A 13 -11.35 -13.74 -30.69
N ALA A 14 -11.12 -15.02 -31.00
CA ALA A 14 -12.18 -16.02 -30.90
C ALA A 14 -12.85 -15.81 -29.54
N PRO A 15 -14.19 -15.76 -29.46
CA PRO A 15 -14.88 -15.53 -28.20
C PRO A 15 -14.31 -16.52 -27.20
N MET A 16 -13.70 -16.02 -26.13
CA MET A 16 -13.12 -16.87 -25.09
C MET A 16 -14.18 -17.88 -24.68
N GLY A 17 -13.79 -19.16 -24.60
CA GLY A 17 -14.72 -20.18 -24.16
C GLY A 17 -15.26 -19.81 -22.78
N GLY A 18 -16.55 -20.03 -22.51
CA GLY A 18 -17.16 -19.64 -21.22
C GLY A 18 -16.40 -20.17 -19.99
N LYS A 19 -15.66 -21.28 -20.15
CA LYS A 19 -14.76 -21.85 -19.13
C LYS A 19 -13.54 -20.96 -18.82
N GLU A 20 -12.88 -20.40 -19.83
CA GLU A 20 -11.70 -19.53 -19.65
C GLU A 20 -12.10 -18.23 -18.93
N VAL A 21 -13.24 -17.65 -19.31
CA VAL A 21 -13.80 -16.46 -18.65
C VAL A 21 -14.12 -16.75 -17.18
N ALA A 22 -14.77 -17.87 -16.89
CA ALA A 22 -15.08 -18.26 -15.51
C ALA A 22 -13.81 -18.45 -14.66
N LEU A 23 -12.76 -19.08 -15.22
CA LEU A 23 -11.48 -19.28 -14.55
C LEU A 23 -10.81 -17.95 -14.18
N ARG A 24 -10.79 -17.00 -15.13
CA ARG A 24 -10.26 -15.64 -14.95
C ARG A 24 -10.93 -14.92 -13.79
N TRP A 25 -12.25 -14.84 -13.80
CA TRP A 25 -12.99 -14.14 -12.76
C TRP A 25 -12.92 -14.84 -11.40
N THR A 26 -12.81 -16.18 -11.39
CA THR A 26 -12.60 -16.94 -10.15
C THR A 26 -11.24 -16.60 -9.53
N GLY A 27 -10.15 -16.63 -10.32
CA GLY A 27 -8.82 -16.25 -9.84
C GLY A 27 -8.77 -14.80 -9.35
N ALA A 28 -9.41 -13.89 -10.08
CA ALA A 28 -9.54 -12.49 -9.67
C ALA A 28 -10.26 -12.34 -8.33
N ALA A 29 -11.44 -12.95 -8.19
CA ALA A 29 -12.24 -12.89 -6.96
C ALA A 29 -11.48 -13.47 -5.76
N LEU A 30 -10.75 -14.57 -5.94
CA LEU A 30 -9.93 -15.18 -4.89
C LEU A 30 -8.75 -14.29 -4.48
N LEU A 31 -8.13 -13.54 -5.40
CA LEU A 31 -7.10 -12.55 -5.03
C LEU A 31 -7.65 -11.38 -4.20
N PHE A 32 -8.95 -11.09 -4.27
CA PHE A 32 -9.57 -10.09 -3.39
C PHE A 32 -9.86 -10.61 -1.99
N VAL A 33 -9.81 -11.92 -1.73
CA VAL A 33 -10.12 -12.48 -0.40
C VAL A 33 -9.11 -12.02 0.65
N PRO A 34 -7.78 -12.17 0.47
CA PRO A 34 -6.80 -11.67 1.44
C PRO A 34 -6.92 -10.15 1.62
N TYR A 35 -7.10 -9.42 0.52
CA TYR A 35 -7.31 -7.98 0.56
C TYR A 35 -8.50 -7.60 1.44
N GLY A 36 -9.66 -8.21 1.19
CA GLY A 36 -10.88 -8.01 1.96
C GLY A 36 -10.70 -8.34 3.44
N VAL A 37 -10.05 -9.46 3.75
CA VAL A 37 -9.73 -9.87 5.14
C VAL A 37 -8.99 -8.75 5.89
N PHE A 38 -7.98 -8.13 5.27
CA PHE A 38 -7.23 -7.03 5.91
C PHE A 38 -8.00 -5.71 5.97
N LEU A 39 -8.95 -5.48 5.07
CA LEU A 39 -9.83 -4.29 5.12
C LEU A 39 -10.83 -4.31 6.27
N PHE A 40 -11.15 -5.48 6.84
CA PHE A 40 -12.08 -5.59 7.97
C PHE A 40 -11.32 -5.76 9.30
N PRO A 41 -11.37 -4.77 10.22
CA PRO A 41 -10.61 -4.78 11.48
C PRO A 41 -10.84 -6.02 12.36
N ARG A 42 -12.05 -6.59 12.31
CA ARG A 42 -12.39 -7.82 13.05
C ARG A 42 -11.70 -9.06 12.49
N LEU A 43 -11.50 -9.12 11.17
CA LEU A 43 -10.83 -10.25 10.54
C LEU A 43 -9.31 -10.10 10.66
N SER A 44 -8.78 -8.88 10.49
CA SER A 44 -7.36 -8.62 10.70
C SER A 44 -6.92 -8.87 12.16
N SER A 45 -7.77 -8.56 13.14
CA SER A 45 -7.47 -8.88 14.55
C SER A 45 -7.43 -10.39 14.83
N LEU A 46 -8.23 -11.20 14.12
CA LEU A 46 -8.11 -12.66 14.21
C LEU A 46 -6.75 -13.13 13.69
N PHE A 47 -6.28 -12.59 12.57
CA PHE A 47 -4.93 -12.88 12.05
C PHE A 47 -3.85 -12.46 13.04
N ALA A 48 -3.97 -11.26 13.62
CA ALA A 48 -3.03 -10.79 14.63
C ALA A 48 -3.03 -11.67 15.89
N ASN A 49 -4.19 -12.13 16.35
CA ASN A 49 -4.30 -13.02 17.51
C ASN A 49 -3.71 -14.40 17.23
N VAL A 50 -3.88 -14.91 16.01
CA VAL A 50 -3.20 -16.14 15.58
C VAL A 50 -1.69 -15.95 15.61
N TYR A 51 -1.16 -14.79 15.24
CA TYR A 51 0.29 -14.59 15.23
C TYR A 51 0.90 -14.28 16.61
N TYR A 52 0.22 -13.45 17.40
CA TYR A 52 0.72 -12.89 18.66
C TYR A 52 0.13 -13.52 19.92
N GLY A 53 -0.67 -14.59 19.80
CA GLY A 53 -1.23 -15.30 20.95
C GLY A 53 -0.12 -15.75 21.91
N GLN A 54 -0.22 -15.32 23.17
CA GLN A 54 0.87 -15.41 24.16
C GLN A 54 1.01 -16.77 24.84
N ASP A 55 0.10 -17.70 24.59
CA ASP A 55 -0.08 -18.83 25.51
C ASP A 55 0.97 -19.95 25.35
N ASN A 56 1.79 -19.95 24.27
CA ASN A 56 2.82 -20.96 24.08
C ASN A 56 3.95 -20.51 23.12
N LEU A 57 5.17 -20.34 23.64
CA LEU A 57 6.35 -19.89 22.87
C LEU A 57 6.72 -20.84 21.72
N GLU A 58 6.55 -22.16 21.91
CA GLU A 58 6.79 -23.14 20.84
C GLU A 58 5.79 -23.00 19.71
N LEU A 59 4.53 -22.74 20.05
CA LEU A 59 3.47 -22.50 19.08
C LEU A 59 3.74 -21.22 18.29
N VAL A 60 4.27 -20.18 18.92
CA VAL A 60 4.71 -18.94 18.23
C VAL A 60 5.83 -19.24 17.23
N ARG A 61 6.86 -20.00 17.63
CA ARG A 61 7.95 -20.41 16.71
C ARG A 61 7.42 -21.22 15.53
N PHE A 62 6.55 -22.19 15.79
CA PHE A 62 5.92 -23.01 14.76
C PHE A 62 5.10 -22.13 13.79
N ARG A 63 4.23 -21.26 14.30
CA ARG A 63 3.42 -20.35 13.48
C ARG A 63 4.29 -19.42 12.64
N ARG A 64 5.36 -18.87 13.20
CA ARG A 64 6.29 -18.00 12.46
C ARG A 64 6.95 -18.71 11.29
N GLN A 65 7.29 -19.99 11.43
CA GLN A 65 7.90 -20.78 10.35
C GLN A 65 6.91 -21.17 9.25
N TRP A 66 5.71 -21.62 9.61
CA TRP A 66 4.76 -22.19 8.64
C TRP A 66 3.79 -21.17 8.04
N LEU A 67 3.47 -20.09 8.75
CA LEU A 67 2.51 -19.11 8.27
C LEU A 67 2.94 -18.45 6.94
N PRO A 68 4.20 -18.08 6.72
CA PRO A 68 4.66 -17.51 5.44
C PRO A 68 4.49 -18.49 4.28
N ILE A 69 4.75 -19.79 4.52
CA ILE A 69 4.52 -20.83 3.53
C ILE A 69 3.03 -20.90 3.22
N PHE A 70 2.17 -21.03 4.23
CA PHE A 70 0.72 -21.07 4.04
C PHE A 70 0.19 -19.81 3.33
N ALA A 71 0.63 -18.62 3.75
CA ALA A 71 0.26 -17.35 3.16
C ALA A 71 0.71 -17.23 1.69
N SER A 72 1.91 -17.71 1.37
CA SER A 72 2.40 -17.76 -0.02
C SER A 72 1.53 -18.65 -0.89
N TRP A 73 1.03 -19.79 -0.37
CA TRP A 73 0.09 -20.66 -1.08
C TRP A 73 -1.28 -20.01 -1.30
N VAL A 74 -1.81 -19.32 -0.28
CA VAL A 74 -3.07 -18.57 -0.39
C VAL A 74 -3.01 -17.52 -1.50
N LEU A 75 -1.84 -16.92 -1.76
CA LEU A 75 -1.64 -15.96 -2.86
C LEU A 75 -1.29 -16.62 -4.20
N LEU A 76 -0.58 -17.74 -4.18
CA LEU A 76 -0.16 -18.43 -5.39
C LEU A 76 -1.34 -19.08 -6.13
N VAL A 77 -2.23 -19.77 -5.38
CA VAL A 77 -3.33 -20.54 -5.99
C VAL A 77 -4.23 -19.67 -6.89
N PRO A 78 -4.73 -18.50 -6.44
CA PRO A 78 -5.52 -17.60 -7.29
C PRO A 78 -4.78 -17.14 -8.54
N SER A 79 -3.48 -16.88 -8.43
CA SER A 79 -2.66 -16.46 -9.56
C SER A 79 -2.42 -17.59 -10.56
N ILE A 80 -2.33 -18.85 -10.10
CA ILE A 80 -2.29 -20.02 -11.00
C ILE A 80 -3.56 -20.08 -11.85
N PHE A 81 -4.75 -19.83 -11.28
CA PHE A 81 -6.01 -19.77 -12.05
C PHE A 81 -5.97 -18.68 -13.14
N LEU A 82 -5.39 -17.52 -12.83
CA LEU A 82 -5.24 -16.45 -13.82
C LEU A 82 -4.22 -16.81 -14.90
N LEU A 83 -3.06 -17.35 -14.54
CA LEU A 83 -2.02 -17.73 -15.49
C LEU A 83 -2.45 -18.88 -16.41
N THR A 84 -3.11 -19.91 -15.87
CA THR A 84 -3.64 -21.03 -16.65
C THR A 84 -4.72 -20.62 -17.64
N SER A 85 -5.42 -19.52 -17.37
CA SER A 85 -6.42 -18.97 -18.30
C SER A 85 -5.84 -18.15 -19.45
N ASP A 86 -4.58 -17.76 -19.35
CA ASP A 86 -3.92 -16.86 -20.29
C ASP A 86 -2.85 -17.59 -21.12
N GLU A 87 -2.10 -18.50 -20.49
CA GLU A 87 -1.01 -19.23 -21.14
C GLU A 87 -1.44 -20.64 -21.54
N LYS A 88 -1.30 -20.96 -22.83
CA LYS A 88 -1.62 -22.30 -23.37
C LYS A 88 -0.43 -23.25 -23.37
N ASP A 89 0.80 -22.71 -23.33
CA ASP A 89 2.02 -23.51 -23.28
C ASP A 89 2.36 -23.89 -21.84
N ASN A 90 2.31 -25.19 -21.54
CA ASN A 90 2.60 -25.72 -20.20
C ASN A 90 4.02 -25.39 -19.72
N SER A 91 5.00 -25.33 -20.61
CA SER A 91 6.41 -25.07 -20.24
C SER A 91 6.61 -23.62 -19.78
N ILE A 92 6.04 -22.68 -20.53
CA ILE A 92 6.06 -21.24 -20.20
C ILE A 92 5.24 -20.99 -18.93
N LEU A 93 4.09 -21.66 -18.80
CA LEU A 93 3.23 -21.56 -17.63
C LEU A 93 3.97 -21.95 -16.34
N VAL A 94 4.70 -23.08 -16.33
CA VAL A 94 5.46 -23.51 -15.15
C VAL A 94 6.53 -22.48 -14.78
N CYS A 95 7.25 -21.93 -15.76
CA CYS A 95 8.24 -20.88 -15.53
C CYS A 95 7.61 -19.63 -14.89
N LYS A 96 6.47 -19.17 -15.43
CA LYS A 96 5.70 -18.05 -14.89
C LYS A 96 5.25 -18.29 -13.44
N ILE A 97 4.76 -19.50 -13.13
CA ILE A 97 4.33 -19.89 -11.77
C ILE A 97 5.52 -19.86 -10.81
N VAL A 98 6.66 -20.43 -11.20
CA VAL A 98 7.87 -20.44 -10.35
C VAL A 98 8.37 -19.03 -10.07
N THR A 99 8.44 -18.18 -11.09
CA THR A 99 8.90 -16.79 -10.92
C THR A 99 7.95 -15.98 -10.04
N LEU A 100 6.63 -16.16 -10.20
CA LEU A 100 5.65 -15.52 -9.35
C LEU A 100 5.72 -16.03 -7.90
N TYR A 101 5.91 -17.34 -7.71
CA TYR A 101 6.07 -17.91 -6.38
C TYR A 101 7.31 -17.36 -5.67
N ALA A 102 8.44 -17.26 -6.38
CA ALA A 102 9.65 -16.63 -5.86
C ALA A 102 9.41 -15.17 -5.45
N TYR A 103 8.67 -14.40 -6.27
CA TYR A 103 8.31 -13.01 -5.96
C TYR A 103 7.46 -12.88 -4.69
N ILE A 104 6.51 -13.79 -4.46
CA ILE A 104 5.67 -13.80 -3.25
C ILE A 104 6.49 -14.22 -2.02
N LEU A 105 7.29 -15.29 -2.16
CA LEU A 105 7.97 -15.94 -1.05
C LEU A 105 9.17 -15.12 -0.54
N LEU A 106 9.95 -14.52 -1.43
CA LEU A 106 11.19 -13.81 -1.08
C LEU A 106 10.99 -12.67 -0.05
N PRO A 107 10.05 -11.71 -0.22
CA PRO A 107 9.83 -10.66 0.78
C PRO A 107 9.34 -11.24 2.12
N MET A 108 8.58 -12.33 2.11
CA MET A 108 8.17 -13.00 3.35
C MET A 108 9.37 -13.63 4.08
N VAL A 109 10.25 -14.32 3.36
CA VAL A 109 11.47 -14.94 3.94
C VAL A 109 12.41 -13.87 4.50
N VAL A 110 12.64 -12.79 3.77
CA VAL A 110 13.46 -11.66 4.26
C VAL A 110 12.87 -11.07 5.54
N CYS A 111 11.54 -10.90 5.58
CA CYS A 111 10.85 -10.42 6.78
C CYS A 111 11.00 -11.39 7.97
N MET A 112 10.99 -12.71 7.73
CA MET A 112 11.17 -13.71 8.78
C MET A 112 12.58 -13.72 9.38
N TRP A 113 13.61 -13.56 8.53
CA TRP A 113 15.01 -13.57 8.96
C TRP A 113 15.41 -12.33 9.75
N ARG A 114 14.60 -11.28 9.67
CA ARG A 114 14.83 -10.07 10.46
C ARG A 114 14.58 -10.36 11.94
N PRO A 115 15.54 -10.06 12.84
CA PRO A 115 15.32 -10.10 14.27
C PRO A 115 14.22 -9.14 14.70
N ASP A 116 13.43 -9.52 15.70
CA ASP A 116 12.28 -8.72 16.13
C ASP A 116 12.76 -7.35 16.67
N ALA A 117 13.86 -7.34 17.44
CA ALA A 117 14.35 -6.19 18.22
C ALA A 117 14.96 -5.04 17.38
N LYS A 118 14.92 -5.14 16.05
CA LYS A 118 15.49 -4.10 15.19
C LYS A 118 14.56 -2.89 15.10
N LEU A 119 15.18 -1.72 14.99
CA LEU A 119 14.50 -0.44 14.74
C LEU A 119 13.69 -0.49 13.42
N PRO A 120 12.59 0.27 13.31
CA PRO A 120 11.84 0.44 12.07
C PRO A 120 12.75 0.91 10.93
N LEU A 121 12.47 0.48 9.70
CA LEU A 121 13.24 0.75 8.51
C LEU A 121 14.72 0.35 8.66
N ASP A 122 14.97 -0.86 9.12
CA ASP A 122 16.29 -1.46 9.05
C ASP A 122 16.56 -2.04 7.64
N THR A 123 17.69 -2.70 7.46
CA THR A 123 18.05 -3.35 6.19
C THR A 123 17.02 -4.39 5.75
N GLY A 124 16.43 -5.15 6.69
CA GLY A 124 15.40 -6.16 6.36
C GLY A 124 14.13 -5.51 5.80
N ASP A 125 13.66 -4.44 6.44
CA ASP A 125 12.49 -3.68 5.96
C ASP A 125 12.76 -3.06 4.60
N PHE A 126 13.93 -2.44 4.44
CA PHE A 126 14.31 -1.79 3.20
C PHE A 126 14.36 -2.79 2.04
N ILE A 127 15.00 -3.94 2.24
CA ILE A 127 15.04 -5.02 1.23
C ILE A 127 13.62 -5.51 0.95
N THR A 128 12.79 -5.74 1.98
CA THR A 128 11.42 -6.23 1.80
C THR A 128 10.57 -5.25 0.99
N VAL A 129 10.64 -3.95 1.31
CA VAL A 129 9.98 -2.88 0.54
C VAL A 129 10.51 -2.84 -0.89
N LEU A 130 11.82 -2.95 -1.09
CA LEU A 130 12.44 -2.93 -2.41
C LEU A 130 11.97 -4.12 -3.26
N LEU A 131 11.92 -5.32 -2.68
CA LEU A 131 11.44 -6.53 -3.33
C LEU A 131 9.98 -6.43 -3.73
N LEU A 132 9.14 -5.79 -2.92
CA LEU A 132 7.73 -5.57 -3.25
C LEU A 132 7.56 -4.47 -4.30
N ALA A 133 8.21 -3.33 -4.11
CA ALA A 133 8.00 -2.12 -4.89
C ALA A 133 8.71 -2.15 -6.25
N VAL A 134 9.99 -2.53 -6.32
CA VAL A 134 10.79 -2.44 -7.56
C VAL A 134 10.12 -3.14 -8.74
N PRO A 135 9.57 -4.36 -8.58
CA PRO A 135 8.84 -5.01 -9.67
C PRO A 135 7.57 -4.30 -10.13
N LEU A 136 6.91 -3.55 -9.25
CA LEU A 136 5.74 -2.74 -9.58
C LEU A 136 6.13 -1.44 -10.29
N ILE A 137 7.26 -0.86 -9.90
CA ILE A 137 7.78 0.40 -10.42
C ILE A 137 8.37 0.22 -11.82
N SER A 138 9.06 -0.89 -12.03
CA SER A 138 9.86 -1.08 -13.22
C SER A 138 9.14 -1.98 -14.22
N ASN A 139 8.63 -1.35 -15.28
CA ASN A 139 8.11 -2.00 -16.48
C ASN A 139 9.07 -3.00 -17.12
N TYR A 140 10.38 -2.96 -16.80
CA TYR A 140 11.32 -3.99 -17.23
C TYR A 140 11.02 -5.36 -16.62
N TYR A 141 10.42 -5.41 -15.44
CA TYR A 141 10.06 -6.67 -14.80
C TYR A 141 8.81 -7.31 -15.41
N THR A 142 8.04 -6.64 -16.27
CA THR A 142 6.95 -7.29 -17.01
C THR A 142 7.44 -8.43 -17.92
N CYS A 143 8.73 -8.42 -18.30
CA CYS A 143 9.36 -9.53 -19.02
C CYS A 143 9.68 -10.73 -18.12
N ILE A 144 9.86 -10.50 -16.82
CA ILE A 144 10.29 -11.50 -15.85
C ILE A 144 9.10 -12.03 -15.06
N LEU A 145 8.30 -11.13 -14.51
CA LEU A 145 7.13 -11.42 -13.72
C LEU A 145 5.89 -11.43 -14.59
N PRO A 146 5.11 -12.52 -14.55
CA PRO A 146 3.90 -12.57 -15.34
C PRO A 146 2.86 -11.64 -14.74
N ASP A 147 2.19 -10.89 -15.61
CA ASP A 147 1.02 -10.11 -15.23
C ASP A 147 -0.15 -10.45 -16.16
N VAL A 148 -1.32 -10.61 -15.57
CA VAL A 148 -2.58 -10.82 -16.28
C VAL A 148 -3.44 -9.61 -16.01
N ILE A 149 -3.67 -8.81 -17.06
CA ILE A 149 -4.48 -7.59 -16.99
C ILE A 149 -5.93 -7.93 -17.29
N LEU A 150 -6.80 -7.79 -16.31
CA LEU A 150 -8.23 -8.03 -16.44
C LEU A 150 -8.95 -6.72 -16.78
N LYS A 151 -9.53 -6.64 -17.98
CA LYS A 151 -10.38 -5.52 -18.38
C LYS A 151 -11.83 -5.83 -18.02
N ILE A 152 -12.43 -5.03 -17.13
CA ILE A 152 -13.86 -5.13 -16.78
C ILE A 152 -14.72 -4.61 -17.95
N LYS A 153 -14.35 -3.44 -18.46
CA LYS A 153 -14.96 -2.72 -19.59
C LYS A 153 -13.90 -1.76 -20.16
N ASP A 154 -14.02 -1.36 -21.42
CA ASP A 154 -13.02 -0.53 -22.10
C ASP A 154 -12.68 0.78 -21.35
N ASP A 155 -13.68 1.39 -20.68
CA ASP A 155 -13.50 2.66 -19.95
C ASP A 155 -13.25 2.50 -18.44
N TRP A 156 -13.09 1.26 -17.97
CA TRP A 156 -12.90 0.94 -16.55
C TRP A 156 -11.42 0.67 -16.27
N PRO A 157 -10.93 1.00 -15.05
CA PRO A 157 -9.56 0.69 -14.68
C PRO A 157 -9.34 -0.82 -14.78
N ALA A 158 -8.26 -1.20 -15.46
CA ALA A 158 -7.88 -2.59 -15.57
C ALA A 158 -7.29 -3.10 -14.26
N ILE A 159 -7.52 -4.38 -13.95
CA ILE A 159 -6.99 -5.02 -12.74
C ILE A 159 -5.72 -5.77 -13.12
N SER A 160 -4.58 -5.35 -12.59
CA SER A 160 -3.32 -6.09 -12.71
C SER A 160 -3.25 -7.16 -11.62
N MET A 161 -3.09 -8.42 -12.04
CA MET A 161 -2.84 -9.54 -11.14
C MET A 161 -1.59 -9.30 -10.30
N LEU A 162 -0.52 -8.81 -10.93
CA LEU A 162 0.76 -8.57 -10.27
C LEU A 162 0.64 -7.50 -9.17
N GLN A 163 -0.05 -6.39 -9.45
CA GLN A 163 -0.28 -5.33 -8.47
C GLN A 163 -1.09 -5.82 -7.27
N LEU A 164 -2.15 -6.59 -7.53
CA LEU A 164 -3.00 -7.12 -6.46
C LEU A 164 -2.26 -8.18 -5.62
N THR A 165 -1.44 -9.01 -6.26
CA THR A 165 -0.57 -9.98 -5.59
C THR A 165 0.48 -9.29 -4.72
N ALA A 166 1.13 -8.25 -5.26
CA ALA A 166 2.12 -7.46 -4.54
C ALA A 166 1.52 -6.74 -3.33
N LEU A 167 0.35 -6.13 -3.51
CA LEU A 167 -0.42 -5.53 -2.43
C LEU A 167 -0.71 -6.55 -1.34
N ASN A 168 -1.31 -7.69 -1.69
CA ASN A 168 -1.63 -8.73 -0.72
C ASN A 168 -0.39 -9.27 -0.01
N THR A 169 0.73 -9.41 -0.73
CA THR A 169 2.01 -9.81 -0.13
C THR A 169 2.47 -8.75 0.87
N GLY A 170 2.40 -7.46 0.50
CA GLY A 170 2.70 -6.35 1.41
C GLY A 170 1.79 -6.32 2.64
N LEU A 171 0.48 -6.58 2.49
CA LEU A 171 -0.47 -6.69 3.59
C LEU A 171 -0.12 -7.86 4.51
N ILE A 172 0.15 -9.04 3.97
CA ILE A 172 0.53 -10.20 4.77
C ILE A 172 1.83 -9.92 5.53
N VAL A 173 2.82 -9.33 4.87
CA VAL A 173 4.10 -8.97 5.49
C VAL A 173 3.91 -7.92 6.59
N PHE A 174 3.30 -6.77 6.28
CA PHE A 174 3.29 -5.60 7.16
C PHE A 174 2.05 -5.45 8.04
N ALA A 175 1.01 -6.25 7.84
CA ALA A 175 -0.16 -6.32 8.72
C ALA A 175 -0.27 -7.68 9.44
N GLY A 176 0.30 -8.74 8.86
CA GLY A 176 0.31 -10.09 9.44
C GLY A 176 1.62 -10.44 10.15
N LEU A 177 2.66 -10.73 9.37
CA LEU A 177 3.94 -11.26 9.86
C LEU A 177 4.71 -10.25 10.72
N ARG A 178 4.56 -8.97 10.38
CA ARG A 178 5.23 -7.86 11.03
C ARG A 178 4.31 -6.63 11.00
N PRO A 179 3.29 -6.59 11.88
CA PRO A 179 2.32 -5.52 11.94
C PRO A 179 3.06 -4.21 12.22
N LEU A 180 2.97 -3.29 11.27
CA LEU A 180 3.37 -1.92 11.51
C LEU A 180 2.28 -1.24 12.34
N PRO A 181 2.65 -0.55 13.44
CA PRO A 181 1.70 0.26 14.17
C PRO A 181 1.12 1.32 13.23
N ASP A 182 -0.15 1.64 13.41
CA ASP A 182 -0.81 2.77 12.71
C ASP A 182 -0.74 2.70 11.18
N LEU A 183 -0.80 1.49 10.63
CA LEU A 183 -0.90 1.29 9.19
C LEU A 183 -2.14 1.99 8.57
N GLY A 184 -3.12 2.38 9.41
CA GLY A 184 -4.18 3.32 9.03
C GLY A 184 -5.33 2.69 8.25
N TYR A 185 -5.53 1.37 8.33
CA TYR A 185 -6.62 0.62 7.67
C TYR A 185 -8.01 0.85 8.27
N THR A 186 -8.34 2.06 8.70
CA THR A 186 -9.69 2.34 9.23
C THR A 186 -10.58 2.89 8.11
N LEU A 187 -11.62 2.13 7.76
CA LEU A 187 -12.69 2.59 6.85
C LEU A 187 -13.60 3.64 7.50
N CYS A 188 -13.53 3.78 8.84
CA CYS A 188 -14.33 4.73 9.58
C CYS A 188 -13.77 6.15 9.44
N LEU A 189 -14.41 6.97 8.59
CA LEU A 189 -14.09 8.39 8.44
C LEU A 189 -15.05 9.23 9.28
N ASN A 190 -14.48 10.18 10.03
CA ASN A 190 -15.26 11.16 10.79
C ASN A 190 -15.43 12.43 9.95
N LEU A 191 -16.37 13.31 10.32
CA LEU A 191 -16.60 14.57 9.61
C LEU A 191 -15.33 15.45 9.50
N GLN A 192 -14.47 15.40 10.52
CA GLN A 192 -13.19 16.11 10.52
C GLN A 192 -12.20 15.56 9.49
N ASP A 193 -12.26 14.27 9.19
CA ASP A 193 -11.41 13.67 8.16
C ASP A 193 -11.80 14.18 6.78
N PHE A 194 -13.09 14.44 6.53
CA PHE A 194 -13.54 15.06 5.27
C PHE A 194 -12.97 16.47 5.07
N ALA A 195 -12.86 17.28 6.14
CA ALA A 195 -12.21 18.59 6.03
C ALA A 195 -10.71 18.46 5.68
N ARG A 196 -10.03 17.43 6.20
CA ARG A 196 -8.62 17.14 5.90
C ARG A 196 -8.43 16.58 4.49
N ILE A 197 -9.34 15.72 4.03
CA ILE A 197 -9.41 15.23 2.65
C ILE A 197 -9.58 16.43 1.70
N LEU A 198 -10.51 17.34 2.01
CA LEU A 198 -10.72 18.55 1.22
C LEU A 198 -9.45 19.42 1.18
N ALA A 199 -8.75 19.59 2.30
CA ALA A 199 -7.48 20.30 2.34
C ALA A 199 -6.41 19.63 1.44
N GLY A 200 -6.34 18.29 1.44
CA GLY A 200 -5.48 17.53 0.53
C GLY A 200 -5.84 17.73 -0.94
N VAL A 201 -7.13 17.68 -1.29
CA VAL A 201 -7.60 17.94 -2.65
C VAL A 201 -7.28 19.37 -3.09
N ILE A 202 -7.47 20.37 -2.21
CA ILE A 202 -7.10 21.77 -2.50
C ILE A 202 -5.59 21.87 -2.75
N LEU A 203 -4.77 21.29 -1.87
CA LEU A 203 -3.31 21.31 -2.01
C LEU A 203 -2.85 20.70 -3.35
N ALA A 204 -3.42 19.56 -3.74
CA ALA A 204 -3.15 18.96 -5.06
C ALA A 204 -3.63 19.88 -6.20
N SER A 205 -4.85 20.38 -6.12
CA SER A 205 -5.50 21.16 -7.20
C SER A 205 -4.81 22.49 -7.45
N THR A 206 -4.33 23.18 -6.41
CA THR A 206 -3.62 24.47 -6.54
C THR A 206 -2.35 24.35 -7.38
N ILE A 207 -1.72 23.18 -7.43
CA ILE A 207 -0.52 22.95 -8.23
C ILE A 207 -0.87 22.27 -9.55
N LEU A 208 -1.70 21.22 -9.51
CA LEU A 208 -2.03 20.42 -10.69
C LEU A 208 -2.82 21.23 -11.72
N LEU A 209 -3.82 22.03 -11.32
CA LEU A 209 -4.65 22.78 -12.28
C LEU A 209 -3.83 23.81 -13.06
N PRO A 210 -3.02 24.70 -12.43
CA PRO A 210 -2.15 25.59 -13.21
C PRO A 210 -1.15 24.83 -14.07
N LEU A 211 -0.56 23.76 -13.55
CA LEU A 211 0.45 22.99 -14.25
C LEU A 211 -0.11 22.32 -15.52
N GLY A 212 -1.28 21.71 -15.45
CA GLY A 212 -1.90 21.12 -16.63
C GLY A 212 -2.52 22.14 -17.58
N TYR A 213 -2.89 23.33 -17.10
CA TYR A 213 -3.28 24.45 -17.97
C TYR A 213 -2.08 24.98 -18.77
N LEU A 214 -0.95 25.22 -18.10
CA LEU A 214 0.29 25.73 -18.70
C LEU A 214 0.89 24.78 -19.74
N THR A 215 0.65 23.47 -19.59
CA THR A 215 1.14 22.45 -20.50
C THR A 215 0.15 22.07 -21.58
N HIS A 216 -0.98 22.78 -21.67
CA HIS A 216 -2.09 22.50 -22.58
C HIS A 216 -2.61 21.06 -22.47
N SER A 217 -2.32 20.37 -21.36
CA SER A 217 -2.81 19.03 -21.09
C SER A 217 -4.27 19.06 -20.66
N PHE A 218 -4.71 20.13 -19.99
CA PHE A 218 -6.12 20.37 -19.68
C PHE A 218 -6.79 21.25 -20.74
N THR A 219 -7.64 20.68 -21.57
CA THR A 219 -8.74 21.42 -22.20
C THR A 219 -9.86 21.52 -21.19
N LEU A 220 -9.97 22.65 -20.47
CA LEU A 220 -11.09 22.91 -19.55
C LEU A 220 -12.41 22.70 -20.31
N PRO A 221 -13.17 21.62 -20.06
CA PRO A 221 -14.48 21.48 -20.65
C PRO A 221 -15.38 22.50 -19.96
N VAL A 222 -15.73 23.58 -20.68
CA VAL A 222 -16.75 24.54 -20.25
C VAL A 222 -18.11 23.84 -19.98
N THR A 223 -18.25 22.59 -20.42
CA THR A 223 -19.41 21.71 -20.26
C THR A 223 -19.47 20.94 -18.93
N LEU A 224 -18.50 21.04 -18.01
CA LEU A 224 -18.56 20.33 -16.71
C LEU A 224 -19.75 20.73 -15.82
N PHE A 225 -20.35 21.89 -16.09
CA PHE A 225 -21.59 22.32 -15.44
C PHE A 225 -22.86 21.94 -16.22
N HIS A 226 -22.72 21.37 -17.42
CA HIS A 226 -23.85 20.87 -18.19
C HIS A 226 -24.13 19.42 -17.84
N ALA A 227 -24.96 19.28 -16.79
CA ALA A 227 -25.80 18.14 -16.48
C ALA A 227 -25.07 16.81 -16.29
N PHE A 228 -24.84 16.43 -15.03
CA PHE A 228 -24.90 15.02 -14.67
C PHE A 228 -26.35 14.55 -14.92
N PRO A 229 -26.66 13.74 -15.96
CA PRO A 229 -27.98 13.14 -16.05
C PRO A 229 -28.15 12.19 -14.86
N LEU A 230 -28.96 12.62 -13.89
CA LEU A 230 -29.10 12.05 -12.55
C LEU A 230 -29.57 10.59 -12.49
N THR A 231 -29.93 9.94 -13.60
CA THR A 231 -30.69 8.68 -13.56
C THR A 231 -29.96 7.42 -14.04
N SER A 232 -28.92 7.52 -14.88
CA SER A 232 -28.10 6.34 -15.26
C SER A 232 -26.59 6.60 -15.24
N GLY A 233 -26.17 7.84 -15.55
CA GLY A 233 -24.76 8.25 -15.48
C GLY A 233 -24.21 8.27 -14.06
N PHE A 234 -25.03 8.64 -13.07
CA PHE A 234 -24.59 8.76 -11.67
C PHE A 234 -24.17 7.41 -11.08
N ILE A 235 -25.00 6.36 -11.22
CA ILE A 235 -24.68 5.02 -10.68
C ILE A 235 -23.41 4.48 -11.34
N LEU A 236 -23.27 4.66 -12.66
CA LEU A 236 -22.08 4.23 -13.40
C LEU A 236 -20.82 5.00 -12.97
N GLY A 237 -20.93 6.32 -12.82
CA GLY A 237 -19.84 7.17 -12.34
C GLY A 237 -19.42 6.83 -10.91
N LEU A 238 -20.39 6.62 -10.02
CA LEU A 238 -20.13 6.17 -8.65
C LEU A 238 -19.45 4.80 -8.64
N ALA A 239 -19.92 3.85 -9.45
CA ALA A 239 -19.29 2.54 -9.56
C ALA A 239 -17.84 2.63 -10.10
N LYS A 240 -17.59 3.47 -11.10
CA LYS A 240 -16.23 3.75 -11.62
C LYS A 240 -15.35 4.37 -10.53
N PHE A 241 -15.85 5.36 -9.80
CA PHE A 241 -15.13 6.00 -8.69
C PHE A 241 -14.80 5.01 -7.57
N CYS A 242 -15.77 4.20 -7.12
CA CYS A 242 -15.56 3.13 -6.15
C CYS A 242 -14.52 2.12 -6.64
N THR A 243 -14.53 1.79 -7.93
CA THR A 243 -13.54 0.90 -8.54
C THR A 243 -12.14 1.51 -8.50
N VAL A 244 -11.99 2.80 -8.84
CA VAL A 244 -10.72 3.51 -8.71
C VAL A 244 -10.21 3.49 -7.27
N ILE A 245 -11.08 3.76 -6.29
CA ILE A 245 -10.70 3.69 -4.87
C ILE A 245 -10.19 2.29 -4.52
N ILE A 246 -11.00 1.25 -4.75
CA ILE A 246 -10.74 -0.09 -4.23
C ILE A 246 -9.56 -0.74 -4.95
N LEU A 247 -9.42 -0.52 -6.26
CA LEU A 247 -8.48 -1.25 -7.12
C LEU A 247 -7.18 -0.50 -7.39
N VAL A 248 -7.19 0.83 -7.33
CA VAL A 248 -6.02 1.64 -7.69
C VAL A 248 -5.53 2.43 -6.49
N SER A 249 -6.34 3.35 -5.99
CA SER A 249 -5.90 4.32 -4.99
C SER A 249 -5.62 3.66 -3.63
N LEU A 250 -6.53 2.85 -3.10
CA LEU A 250 -6.38 2.24 -1.79
C LEU A 250 -5.15 1.30 -1.72
N PRO A 251 -4.93 0.37 -2.68
CA PRO A 251 -3.71 -0.42 -2.74
C PRO A 251 -2.42 0.39 -2.71
N GLN A 252 -2.35 1.42 -3.54
CA GLN A 252 -1.16 2.26 -3.65
C GLN A 252 -0.94 3.06 -2.35
N GLU A 253 -1.99 3.67 -1.79
CA GLU A 253 -1.86 4.42 -0.55
C GLU A 253 -1.52 3.54 0.65
N ILE A 254 -1.96 2.28 0.68
CA ILE A 254 -1.51 1.30 1.67
C ILE A 254 0.00 1.09 1.58
N LEU A 255 0.53 0.86 0.38
CA LEU A 255 1.96 0.62 0.18
C LEU A 255 2.78 1.88 0.49
N PHE A 256 2.44 3.02 -0.13
CA PHE A 256 3.28 4.22 -0.03
C PHE A 256 3.10 4.97 1.30
N ARG A 257 1.87 5.07 1.82
CA ARG A 257 1.61 5.80 3.08
C ARG A 257 1.63 4.89 4.27
N GLY A 258 0.85 3.83 4.16
CA GLY A 258 0.68 2.87 5.23
C GLY A 258 1.97 2.15 5.61
N VAL A 259 2.78 1.76 4.62
CA VAL A 259 4.04 1.03 4.84
C VAL A 259 5.25 1.96 4.74
N ILE A 260 5.54 2.51 3.57
CA ILE A 260 6.83 3.19 3.31
C ILE A 260 6.96 4.47 4.13
N GLN A 261 5.99 5.37 4.03
CA GLN A 261 6.00 6.64 4.77
C GLN A 261 5.97 6.41 6.29
N ASN A 262 5.16 5.46 6.75
CA ASN A 262 5.07 5.10 8.16
C ASN A 262 6.40 4.56 8.72
N LEU A 263 7.07 3.66 7.99
CA LEU A 263 8.40 3.14 8.34
C LEU A 263 9.44 4.27 8.45
N LEU A 264 9.44 5.21 7.50
CA LEU A 264 10.32 6.38 7.53
C LEU A 264 10.07 7.27 8.75
N HIS A 265 8.81 7.62 9.03
CA HIS A 265 8.46 8.41 10.22
C HIS A 265 8.91 7.69 11.50
N SER A 266 8.57 6.40 11.61
CA SER A 266 8.94 5.57 12.76
C SER A 266 10.46 5.54 12.99
N ARG A 267 11.25 5.46 11.90
CA ARG A 267 12.72 5.49 11.96
C ARG A 267 13.25 6.82 12.49
N PHE A 268 12.72 7.93 11.98
CA PHE A 268 13.15 9.27 12.41
C PHE A 268 12.75 9.56 13.86
N GLU A 269 11.60 9.07 14.31
CA GLU A 269 11.15 9.18 15.70
C GLU A 269 12.04 8.38 16.65
N ALA A 270 12.32 7.13 16.31
CA ALA A 270 13.22 6.30 17.09
C ALA A 270 14.63 6.92 17.19
N SER A 271 15.16 7.45 16.07
CA SER A 271 16.48 8.09 16.05
C SER A 271 16.52 9.35 16.92
N SER A 272 15.46 10.15 16.91
CA SER A 272 15.35 11.35 17.77
C SER A 272 15.25 10.98 19.26
N ALA A 273 14.50 9.93 19.59
CA ALA A 273 14.37 9.45 20.96
C ALA A 273 15.72 8.94 21.51
N ILE A 274 16.48 8.18 20.71
CA ILE A 274 17.82 7.70 21.06
C ILE A 274 18.76 8.89 21.26
N SER A 275 18.76 9.86 20.34
CA SER A 275 19.61 11.05 20.45
C SER A 275 19.38 11.82 21.76
N LYS A 276 18.12 12.07 22.14
CA LYS A 276 17.79 12.76 23.39
C LYS A 276 18.29 12.01 24.61
N TYR A 277 18.08 10.68 24.64
CA TYR A 277 18.56 9.83 25.72
C TYR A 277 20.09 9.88 25.87
N THR A 278 20.83 9.90 24.76
CA THR A 278 22.30 9.97 24.78
C THR A 278 22.84 11.35 25.18
N THR A 279 22.20 12.45 24.78
CA THR A 279 22.70 13.82 25.04
C THR A 279 22.43 14.30 26.44
N GLU A 280 21.34 13.86 27.06
CA GLU A 280 20.93 14.34 28.40
C GLU A 280 21.56 13.51 29.53
N GLY A 281 22.59 12.72 29.21
CA GLY A 281 23.58 12.27 30.19
C GLY A 281 23.11 11.18 31.15
N GLY A 282 22.08 10.40 30.83
CA GLY A 282 21.71 9.11 31.45
C GLY A 282 21.53 9.06 32.98
N SER A 283 21.75 10.16 33.69
CA SER A 283 21.98 10.15 35.14
C SER A 283 20.72 10.44 35.95
N SER A 284 19.63 10.81 35.31
CA SER A 284 18.39 11.20 36.02
C SER A 284 17.09 10.97 35.24
N TYR A 285 17.15 10.46 34.02
CA TYR A 285 15.98 9.81 33.44
C TYR A 285 15.91 8.41 34.02
N GLU A 286 15.17 8.27 35.12
CA GLU A 286 14.33 7.07 35.25
C GLU A 286 13.67 6.92 33.89
N LEU A 287 14.02 5.84 33.17
CA LEU A 287 13.31 5.42 31.96
C LEU A 287 11.83 5.64 32.30
N PRO A 288 11.13 6.57 31.63
CA PRO A 288 9.90 7.17 32.16
C PRO A 288 9.04 6.04 32.66
N SER A 289 8.64 6.06 33.94
CA SER A 289 8.00 4.96 34.70
C SER A 289 6.80 4.30 33.98
N ALA A 290 6.34 4.86 32.87
CA ALA A 290 5.67 4.16 31.77
C ALA A 290 6.47 2.97 31.13
N LEU A 291 7.76 2.75 31.44
CA LEU A 291 8.57 1.56 31.09
C LEU A 291 8.59 0.54 32.23
N ASN A 292 8.11 0.92 33.43
CA ASN A 292 7.82 0.00 34.52
C ASN A 292 6.40 -0.54 34.38
N VAL A 293 6.21 -1.45 33.42
CA VAL A 293 5.07 -2.38 33.44
C VAL A 293 5.46 -3.55 34.35
N THR A 294 5.37 -3.31 35.65
CA THR A 294 5.34 -4.37 36.67
C THR A 294 3.92 -4.65 37.18
N SER A 295 2.90 -4.04 36.60
CA SER A 295 1.49 -4.36 36.87
C SER A 295 0.87 -5.18 35.74
N TYR A 296 1.45 -6.33 35.43
CA TYR A 296 0.58 -7.47 35.14
C TYR A 296 -0.10 -7.87 36.45
N PRO A 297 -1.38 -8.28 36.45
CA PRO A 297 -1.97 -8.89 37.64
C PRO A 297 -1.05 -10.04 38.04
N SER A 298 -0.52 -9.93 39.24
CA SER A 298 0.34 -10.90 39.88
C SER A 298 -0.29 -12.28 39.71
N TYR A 299 0.34 -13.14 38.92
CA TYR A 299 0.25 -14.58 39.11
C TYR A 299 0.89 -14.87 40.46
N SER A 300 0.13 -14.65 41.54
CA SER A 300 0.52 -14.96 42.91
C SER A 300 0.34 -16.45 43.17
N ALA A 301 1.00 -17.29 42.38
CA ALA A 301 1.11 -18.73 42.64
C ALA A 301 2.14 -19.34 41.69
N VAL A 302 3.44 -19.18 41.98
CA VAL A 302 4.49 -20.22 41.93
C VAL A 302 5.73 -19.54 42.47
N GLY A 303 6.03 -19.77 43.75
CA GLY A 303 7.33 -19.46 44.32
C GLY A 303 8.31 -20.53 43.89
N GLN A 304 9.17 -20.23 42.93
CA GLN A 304 10.39 -20.98 42.65
C GLN A 304 11.34 -20.13 41.82
N ASP A 305 12.45 -19.73 42.46
CA ASP A 305 13.76 -19.36 41.90
C ASP A 305 13.76 -18.73 40.49
N ILE A 306 13.49 -17.43 40.44
CA ILE A 306 13.59 -16.57 39.24
C ILE A 306 14.68 -15.53 39.53
N GLU A 307 15.95 -15.93 39.55
CA GLU A 307 17.08 -14.98 39.42
C GLU A 307 17.76 -15.09 38.04
N ASP A 308 17.53 -16.16 37.28
CA ASP A 308 18.15 -16.37 35.95
C ASP A 308 17.22 -16.09 34.74
N LEU A 309 15.95 -15.73 34.98
CA LEU A 309 14.95 -15.48 33.91
C LEU A 309 14.75 -13.99 33.57
N ASP A 310 15.42 -13.09 34.30
CA ASP A 310 15.25 -11.63 34.14
C ASP A 310 15.93 -11.06 32.88
N ALA A 311 16.87 -11.79 32.26
CA ALA A 311 17.50 -11.35 31.02
C ALA A 311 16.63 -11.60 29.77
N GLU A 312 15.82 -12.67 29.75
CA GLU A 312 15.03 -13.05 28.57
C GLU A 312 13.63 -12.41 28.57
N CYS A 313 13.10 -12.01 29.74
CA CYS A 313 11.79 -11.37 29.87
C CYS A 313 11.83 -9.83 29.64
N SER A 314 13.02 -9.23 29.61
CA SER A 314 13.24 -7.81 29.32
C SER A 314 12.85 -7.43 27.88
N ASP A 315 13.17 -8.28 26.90
CA ASP A 315 12.93 -7.99 25.48
C ASP A 315 11.44 -8.02 25.09
N HIS A 316 10.59 -8.77 25.82
CA HIS A 316 9.16 -8.85 25.54
C HIS A 316 8.35 -7.65 26.07
N LYS A 317 8.80 -6.97 27.14
CA LYS A 317 8.11 -5.78 27.68
C LYS A 317 8.16 -4.57 26.74
N ILE A 318 9.15 -4.53 25.83
CA ILE A 318 9.31 -3.46 24.84
C ILE A 318 8.19 -3.49 23.78
N TYR A 319 7.68 -4.68 23.41
CA TYR A 319 6.66 -4.82 22.35
C TYR A 319 5.25 -4.43 22.77
N ALA A 320 4.85 -4.69 24.02
CA ALA A 320 3.55 -4.26 24.53
C ALA A 320 3.44 -2.72 24.57
N LYS A 321 4.58 -2.02 24.69
CA LYS A 321 4.67 -0.56 24.77
C LYS A 321 4.62 0.15 23.41
N GLN A 322 4.93 -0.56 22.32
CA GLN A 322 4.80 0.01 20.96
C GLN A 322 3.33 0.23 20.56
N ARG A 323 2.37 -0.44 21.23
CA ARG A 323 0.93 -0.12 21.13
C ARG A 323 0.52 1.18 21.82
N THR A 324 1.27 1.64 22.82
CA THR A 324 0.97 2.89 23.56
C THR A 324 1.47 4.14 22.83
N TYR A 325 2.25 4.01 21.75
CA TYR A 325 2.58 5.14 20.87
C TYR A 325 1.33 5.72 20.18
N GLY A 326 0.24 4.93 20.04
CA GLY A 326 -1.06 5.43 19.62
C GLY A 326 -1.65 6.51 20.55
N ASP A 327 -1.29 6.52 21.84
CA ASP A 327 -1.73 7.56 22.79
C ASP A 327 -0.94 8.87 22.68
N VAL A 328 0.28 8.83 22.14
CA VAL A 328 1.01 10.07 21.83
C VAL A 328 0.29 10.83 20.71
N HIS A 329 -0.31 10.10 19.75
CA HIS A 329 -1.15 10.68 18.71
C HIS A 329 -2.51 11.18 19.24
N SER A 330 -3.09 10.54 20.26
CA SER A 330 -4.31 11.05 20.92
C SER A 330 -4.05 12.34 21.71
N SER A 331 -2.85 12.54 22.26
CA SER A 331 -2.44 13.80 22.90
C SER A 331 -2.27 14.97 21.93
N PHE A 332 -1.96 14.69 20.66
CA PHE A 332 -1.91 15.69 19.58
C PHE A 332 -3.29 16.28 19.28
N PHE A 333 -4.36 15.54 19.59
CA PHE A 333 -5.75 15.89 19.29
C PHE A 333 -6.37 16.91 20.26
N LYS A 334 -5.78 17.12 21.45
CA LYS A 334 -6.29 18.06 22.47
C LYS A 334 -5.92 19.53 22.24
N ARG A 335 -5.17 19.86 21.18
CA ARG A 335 -4.77 21.24 20.89
C ARG A 335 -5.77 21.85 19.88
N GLY A 336 -6.31 23.03 20.21
CA GLY A 336 -7.49 23.65 19.57
C GLY A 336 -7.38 24.01 18.07
N VAL A 337 -8.26 24.90 17.60
CA VAL A 337 -8.47 25.23 16.17
C VAL A 337 -7.19 25.62 15.40
N CYS A 338 -6.18 26.22 16.04
CA CYS A 338 -4.89 26.49 15.39
C CYS A 338 -4.08 25.22 15.02
N CYS A 339 -4.42 24.05 15.58
CA CYS A 339 -3.83 22.77 15.18
C CYS A 339 -4.56 22.10 13.99
N TRP A 340 -5.60 22.73 13.44
CA TRP A 340 -6.23 22.22 12.20
C TRP A 340 -5.30 22.32 10.99
N PHE A 341 -4.42 23.32 10.98
CA PHE A 341 -3.32 23.45 10.04
C PHE A 341 -2.00 23.24 10.77
N LEU A 342 -1.84 22.09 11.42
CA LEU A 342 -0.54 21.69 11.94
C LEU A 342 0.46 21.70 10.79
N ILE A 343 1.24 22.78 10.71
CA ILE A 343 2.34 22.92 9.77
C ILE A 343 3.26 21.73 10.07
N PRO A 344 3.48 20.82 9.11
CA PRO A 344 4.35 19.69 9.32
C PRO A 344 5.72 20.18 9.77
N THR A 345 6.36 19.45 10.69
CA THR A 345 7.74 19.78 11.06
C THR A 345 8.64 19.65 9.83
N LEU A 346 9.82 20.28 9.81
CA LEU A 346 10.78 20.12 8.70
C LEU A 346 11.09 18.63 8.41
N ARG A 347 11.14 17.82 9.48
CA ARG A 347 11.29 16.37 9.41
C ARG A 347 10.13 15.69 8.69
N ASP A 348 8.89 16.09 9.00
CA ASP A 348 7.71 15.54 8.33
C ASP A 348 7.68 15.92 6.85
N TRP A 349 8.05 17.16 6.51
CA TRP A 349 8.20 17.58 5.11
C TRP A 349 9.27 16.78 4.36
N ALA A 350 10.41 16.49 5.00
CA ALA A 350 11.45 15.66 4.39
C ALA A 350 10.94 14.24 4.07
N VAL A 351 10.21 13.62 5.00
CA VAL A 351 9.59 12.31 4.79
C VAL A 351 8.52 12.37 3.69
N LEU A 352 7.65 13.38 3.72
CA LEU A 352 6.63 13.60 2.68
C LEU A 352 7.27 13.75 1.30
N PHE A 353 8.31 14.55 1.19
CA PHE A 353 9.02 14.79 -0.06
C PHE A 353 9.68 13.51 -0.59
N LEU A 354 10.43 12.81 0.26
CA LEU A 354 11.11 11.56 -0.11
C LEU A 354 10.10 10.47 -0.57
N THR A 355 9.02 10.28 0.19
CA THR A 355 7.99 9.28 -0.14
C THR A 355 7.23 9.66 -1.41
N SER A 356 7.04 10.95 -1.67
CA SER A 356 6.40 11.45 -2.88
C SER A 356 7.27 11.27 -4.12
N ILE A 357 8.60 11.38 -3.99
CA ILE A 357 9.53 11.01 -5.05
C ILE A 357 9.43 9.52 -5.35
N ILE A 358 9.47 8.66 -4.33
CA ILE A 358 9.36 7.20 -4.52
C ILE A 358 8.02 6.85 -5.19
N PHE A 359 6.93 7.47 -4.76
CA PHE A 359 5.61 7.33 -5.38
C PHE A 359 5.60 7.83 -6.84
N ALA A 360 6.20 8.98 -7.12
CA ALA A 360 6.25 9.52 -8.48
C ALA A 360 7.04 8.59 -9.41
N ILE A 361 8.22 8.11 -8.98
CA ILE A 361 9.01 7.11 -9.71
C ILE A 361 8.15 5.87 -9.99
N ALA A 362 7.35 5.43 -9.01
CA ALA A 362 6.52 4.26 -9.12
C ALA A 362 5.36 4.38 -10.12
N VAL A 363 4.71 5.54 -10.16
CA VAL A 363 3.50 5.73 -10.96
C VAL A 363 3.82 6.26 -12.35
N THR A 364 4.96 6.93 -12.55
CA THR A 364 5.34 7.42 -13.88
C THR A 364 6.00 6.33 -14.73
N ASP A 365 5.50 6.17 -15.97
CA ASP A 365 6.15 5.32 -16.96
C ASP A 365 7.45 5.96 -17.45
N HIS A 366 8.58 5.42 -17.00
CA HIS A 366 9.93 5.84 -17.38
C HIS A 366 10.25 5.59 -18.85
N ARG A 367 9.49 4.73 -19.56
CA ARG A 367 9.72 4.49 -21.00
C ARG A 367 9.45 5.72 -21.86
N ARG A 368 8.66 6.68 -21.36
CA ARG A 368 8.32 7.92 -22.08
C ARG A 368 9.19 9.12 -21.69
N TRP A 369 10.35 8.90 -21.03
CA TRP A 369 11.14 9.97 -20.38
C TRP A 369 11.57 11.17 -21.26
N GLY A 370 11.40 11.14 -22.58
CA GLY A 370 11.64 12.26 -23.49
C GLY A 370 10.44 13.19 -23.76
N ASP A 371 9.19 12.70 -23.67
CA ASP A 371 8.01 13.38 -24.23
C ASP A 371 7.09 13.98 -23.14
N GLY A 372 7.64 14.81 -22.24
CA GLY A 372 6.86 15.45 -21.18
C GLY A 372 6.79 14.66 -19.86
N CYS A 373 7.64 13.67 -19.68
CA CYS A 373 7.69 12.92 -18.42
C CYS A 373 8.07 13.74 -17.18
N GLY A 374 8.85 14.81 -17.33
CA GLY A 374 9.13 15.71 -16.20
C GLY A 374 7.85 16.30 -15.62
N LEU A 375 6.87 16.60 -16.47
CA LEU A 375 5.54 17.06 -16.06
C LEU A 375 4.78 15.97 -15.32
N ALA A 376 4.70 14.76 -15.90
CA ALA A 376 4.01 13.62 -15.28
C ALA A 376 4.60 13.28 -13.91
N PHE A 377 5.94 13.33 -13.80
CA PHE A 377 6.66 13.15 -12.55
C PHE A 377 6.31 14.24 -11.53
N GLY A 378 6.34 15.51 -11.95
CA GLY A 378 5.91 16.64 -11.11
C GLY A 378 4.47 16.47 -10.61
N MET A 379 3.53 16.09 -11.49
CA MET A 379 2.14 15.84 -11.12
C MET A 379 1.99 14.68 -10.13
N ALA A 380 2.65 13.55 -10.39
CA ALA A 380 2.63 12.39 -9.50
C ALA A 380 3.25 12.72 -8.14
N MET A 381 4.33 13.51 -8.12
CA MET A 381 4.97 13.97 -6.89
C MET A 381 4.06 14.92 -6.10
N THR A 382 3.40 15.87 -6.76
CA THR A 382 2.39 16.75 -6.13
C THR A 382 1.25 15.94 -5.51
N LEU A 383 0.71 14.97 -6.26
CA LEU A 383 -0.31 14.07 -5.76
C LEU A 383 0.19 13.29 -4.54
N GLY A 384 1.43 12.81 -4.60
CA GLY A 384 2.08 12.11 -3.51
C GLY A 384 2.18 12.96 -2.24
N ILE A 385 2.54 14.25 -2.37
CA ILE A 385 2.63 15.18 -1.24
C ILE A 385 1.25 15.38 -0.62
N ALA A 386 0.22 15.58 -1.45
CA ALA A 386 -1.13 15.86 -0.97
C ALA A 386 -1.75 14.65 -0.23
N CYS A 387 -1.54 13.46 -0.78
CA CYS A 387 -1.94 12.20 -0.17
C CYS A 387 -1.18 11.97 1.15
N GLY A 388 0.15 12.10 1.12
CA GLY A 388 0.98 11.95 2.33
C GLY A 388 0.64 12.95 3.44
N TYR A 389 0.33 14.19 3.07
CA TYR A 389 -0.12 15.21 4.01
C TYR A 389 -1.46 14.84 4.65
N THR A 390 -2.42 14.38 3.84
CA THR A 390 -3.74 13.93 4.31
C THR A 390 -3.62 12.73 5.24
N TRP A 391 -2.78 11.75 4.88
CA TRP A 391 -2.47 10.62 5.74
C TRP A 391 -1.84 11.09 7.06
N ARG A 392 -0.90 12.03 7.04
CA ARG A 392 -0.26 12.54 8.27
C ARG A 392 -1.25 13.20 9.23
N LEU A 393 -2.22 13.95 8.69
CA LEU A 393 -3.24 14.62 9.50
C LEU A 393 -4.29 13.66 10.08
N THR A 394 -4.61 12.58 9.36
CA THR A 394 -5.70 11.66 9.73
C THR A 394 -5.21 10.38 10.39
N SER A 395 -3.97 9.96 10.08
CA SER A 395 -3.45 8.60 10.29
C SER A 395 -4.32 7.52 9.64
N LYS A 396 -5.03 7.87 8.55
CA LYS A 396 -5.95 6.98 7.82
C LYS A 396 -5.57 6.90 6.36
N VAL A 397 -5.26 5.69 5.90
CA VAL A 397 -4.93 5.43 4.50
C VAL A 397 -6.15 5.62 3.61
N THR A 398 -7.34 5.38 4.12
CA THR A 398 -8.62 5.57 3.42
C THR A 398 -8.86 7.04 3.06
N ALA A 399 -8.51 7.97 3.94
CA ALA A 399 -8.58 9.40 3.66
C ALA A 399 -7.59 9.79 2.55
N SER A 400 -6.36 9.27 2.60
CA SER A 400 -5.35 9.44 1.54
C SER A 400 -5.85 8.89 0.20
N ALA A 401 -6.43 7.68 0.21
CA ALA A 401 -6.97 7.01 -0.95
C ALA A 401 -8.14 7.77 -1.58
N LEU A 402 -8.96 8.45 -0.79
CA LEU A 402 -10.00 9.33 -1.30
C LEU A 402 -9.42 10.57 -1.99
N VAL A 403 -8.41 11.22 -1.43
CA VAL A 403 -7.72 12.34 -2.10
C VAL A 403 -7.15 11.88 -3.44
N HIS A 404 -6.45 10.74 -3.43
CA HIS A 404 -5.89 10.13 -4.63
C HIS A 404 -7.00 9.86 -5.66
N ALA A 405 -8.06 9.14 -5.28
CA ALA A 405 -9.14 8.78 -6.17
C ALA A 405 -9.88 10.00 -6.71
N ILE A 406 -10.11 11.03 -5.89
CA ILE A 406 -10.76 12.28 -6.34
C ILE A 406 -9.89 12.95 -7.39
N VAL A 407 -8.59 13.13 -7.13
CA VAL A 407 -7.68 13.78 -8.08
C VAL A 407 -7.58 12.96 -9.38
N LEU A 408 -7.50 11.64 -9.28
CA LEU A 408 -7.43 10.76 -10.44
C LEU A 408 -8.75 10.75 -11.22
N TYR A 409 -9.90 10.64 -10.56
CA TYR A 409 -11.21 10.62 -11.20
C TYR A 409 -11.52 11.95 -11.89
N VAL A 410 -11.28 13.07 -11.20
CA VAL A 410 -11.39 14.42 -11.77
C VAL A 410 -10.39 14.58 -12.91
N GLY A 411 -9.13 14.19 -12.73
CA GLY A 411 -8.12 14.24 -13.79
C GLY A 411 -8.51 13.45 -15.03
N LEU A 412 -8.99 12.21 -14.88
CA LEU A 412 -9.45 11.36 -15.98
C LEU A 412 -10.62 11.98 -16.74
N ASP A 413 -11.61 12.54 -16.04
CA ASP A 413 -12.77 13.18 -16.66
C ASP A 413 -12.39 14.51 -17.35
N PHE A 414 -11.48 15.30 -16.76
CA PHE A 414 -11.04 16.59 -17.33
C PHE A 414 -10.09 16.44 -18.52
N LEU A 415 -9.26 15.40 -18.54
CA LEU A 415 -8.25 15.23 -19.58
C LEU A 415 -8.84 14.75 -20.90
N GLY A 416 -10.09 14.26 -20.91
CA GLY A 416 -10.82 13.83 -22.13
C GLY A 416 -10.07 12.79 -22.98
N THR A 417 -8.97 12.30 -22.44
CA THR A 417 -7.99 11.45 -23.07
C THR A 417 -7.94 10.21 -22.20
N ASN A 418 -7.94 9.04 -22.83
CA ASN A 418 -7.57 7.78 -22.21
C ASN A 418 -6.08 7.87 -21.81
N ILE A 419 -5.73 8.75 -20.88
CA ILE A 419 -4.45 8.65 -20.20
C ILE A 419 -4.60 7.40 -19.35
N ASP A 420 -4.00 6.30 -19.82
CA ASP A 420 -3.78 5.08 -19.05
C ASP A 420 -2.89 5.43 -17.84
N LEU A 421 -3.47 6.10 -16.84
CA LEU A 421 -2.91 6.34 -15.51
C LEU A 421 -3.02 5.08 -14.65
N THR A 422 -3.66 4.02 -15.15
CA THR A 422 -3.41 2.67 -14.66
C THR A 422 -1.94 2.36 -14.96
N LEU A 423 -1.10 2.47 -13.92
CA LEU A 423 0.28 1.98 -13.82
C LEU A 423 0.67 1.19 -15.06
N ALA A 424 1.31 1.89 -16.00
CA ALA A 424 1.94 1.36 -17.19
C ALA A 424 1.35 0.01 -17.65
N GLY A 425 0.12 0.05 -18.19
CA GLY A 425 -0.30 -0.94 -19.17
C GLY A 425 0.63 -0.80 -20.37
N GLY A 426 1.84 -1.36 -20.25
CA GLY A 426 2.87 -1.24 -21.26
C GLY A 426 2.29 -1.74 -22.57
N SER A 427 2.42 -0.94 -23.63
CA SER A 427 2.42 -1.52 -24.96
C SER A 427 3.35 -2.74 -24.95
N PRO A 428 2.94 -3.87 -25.52
CA PRO A 428 3.74 -5.09 -25.49
C PRO A 428 5.14 -4.75 -25.96
N CYS A 429 6.16 -5.17 -25.19
CA CYS A 429 7.55 -5.02 -25.61
C CYS A 429 7.66 -5.50 -27.06
N PRO A 430 8.24 -4.71 -27.98
CA PRO A 430 8.58 -5.24 -29.29
C PRO A 430 9.49 -6.45 -29.07
N ARG A 431 9.00 -7.62 -29.48
CA ARG A 431 9.73 -8.89 -29.39
C ARG A 431 10.94 -8.89 -30.29
#